data_AF-A0A2W6V3M9-F1
#
_entry.id   AF-A0A2W6V3M9-F1
#
_cell.length_a   1.000
_cell.length_b   1.000
_cell.length_c   1.000
_cell.angle_alpha   90.00
_cell.angle_beta   90.00
_cell.angle_gamma   90.00
#
_symmetry.space_group_name_H-M   'P 1'
#
loop_
_entity.id
_entity.type
_entity.pdbx_description
1 polymer ?
#
loop_
_entity_poly.entity_id
_entity_poly.type
_entity_poly.pdbx_seq_one_letter_code
_entity_poly.pdbx_strand_id
1 'polypeptide(L)'
;GNQARIFPATMNGGDFSANVPITSSWGGEVYVWNRPAIVTPYGNVASGRSFGIAYFKVPTDVCVPMVTALSESFLSIAVGAAGAQTEVLVANQGLNVPRLTAACQAQDVNITFTSN
;
A
#
# COMPACT_ATOMS: atom_id res chain seq x y z
N GLY A 1 9.63 11.69 -6.53
CA GLY A 1 10.88 12.13 -5.86
C GLY A 1 10.65 12.40 -4.39
N ASN A 2 11.72 12.36 -3.59
CA ASN A 2 11.71 12.51 -2.12
C ASN A 2 12.12 13.93 -1.66
N GLN A 3 11.62 14.98 -2.31
CA GLN A 3 12.07 16.36 -2.03
C GLN A 3 11.80 16.80 -0.58
N ALA A 4 10.68 16.34 -0.02
CA ALA A 4 10.29 16.59 1.37
C ALA A 4 11.05 15.72 2.39
N ARG A 5 11.92 14.80 1.93
CA ARG A 5 12.75 13.92 2.77
C ARG A 5 11.94 13.05 3.75
N ILE A 6 10.73 12.68 3.36
CA ILE A 6 9.85 11.82 4.16
C ILE A 6 10.27 10.35 4.09
N PHE A 7 10.95 9.94 3.00
CA PHE A 7 11.54 8.61 2.90
C PHE A 7 12.99 8.62 3.39
N PRO A 8 13.47 7.52 4.01
CA PRO A 8 14.89 7.32 4.28
C PRO A 8 15.73 7.38 3.01
N ALA A 9 16.97 7.87 3.12
CA ALA A 9 17.90 7.98 1.99
C ALA A 9 18.15 6.64 1.27
N THR A 10 18.01 5.52 1.98
CA THR A 10 18.16 4.17 1.41
C THR A 10 17.09 3.82 0.37
N MET A 11 15.94 4.50 0.36
CA MET A 11 14.86 4.24 -0.59
C MET A 11 15.01 5.01 -1.91
N ASN A 12 15.91 5.98 -1.97
CA ASN A 12 16.13 6.83 -3.14
C ASN A 12 17.62 7.06 -3.43
N GLY A 13 18.51 6.22 -2.88
CA GLY A 13 19.97 6.32 -3.05
C GLY A 13 20.58 7.63 -2.55
N GLY A 14 19.90 8.36 -1.66
CA GLY A 14 20.29 9.69 -1.22
C GLY A 14 20.01 10.81 -2.24
N ASP A 15 19.37 10.52 -3.38
CA ASP A 15 19.02 11.52 -4.40
C ASP A 15 17.60 12.07 -4.16
N PHE A 16 17.53 13.33 -3.75
CA PHE A 16 16.27 14.02 -3.43
C PHE A 16 15.67 14.81 -4.60
N SER A 17 16.14 14.59 -5.83
CA SER A 17 15.57 15.24 -7.01
C SER A 17 14.13 14.80 -7.30
N ALA A 18 13.40 15.60 -8.08
CA ALA A 18 11.96 15.45 -8.27
C ALA A 18 11.54 14.10 -8.85
N ASN A 19 12.37 13.52 -9.73
CA ASN A 19 12.01 12.37 -10.55
C ASN A 19 12.66 11.07 -10.09
N VAL A 20 13.37 11.07 -8.96
CA VAL A 20 13.97 9.84 -8.42
C VAL A 20 12.85 8.93 -7.92
N PRO A 21 12.81 7.66 -8.38
CA PRO A 21 11.85 6.68 -7.87
C PRO A 21 12.16 6.35 -6.42
N ILE A 22 11.12 5.98 -5.69
CA ILE A 22 11.26 5.46 -4.33
C ILE A 22 11.16 3.95 -4.43
N THR A 23 12.12 3.23 -3.86
CA THR A 23 12.18 1.76 -3.91
C THR A 23 12.23 1.18 -2.51
N SER A 24 11.52 0.06 -2.32
CA SER A 24 11.57 -0.77 -1.11
C SER A 24 12.90 -1.52 -1.01
N SER A 25 13.10 -2.21 0.11
CA SER A 25 14.28 -3.05 0.35
C SER A 25 14.39 -4.24 -0.61
N TRP A 26 13.28 -4.68 -1.21
CA TRP A 26 13.25 -5.74 -2.24
C TRP A 26 13.33 -5.19 -3.66
N GLY A 27 13.54 -3.88 -3.84
CA GLY A 27 13.68 -3.23 -5.15
C GLY A 27 12.35 -2.95 -5.87
N GLY A 28 11.21 -3.17 -5.20
CA GLY A 28 9.90 -2.78 -5.72
C GLY A 28 9.65 -1.28 -5.55
N GLU A 29 8.95 -0.66 -6.50
CA GLU A 29 8.63 0.76 -6.40
C GLU A 29 7.63 1.05 -5.28
N VAL A 30 7.70 2.27 -4.74
CA VAL A 30 6.82 2.80 -3.71
C VAL A 30 6.28 4.13 -4.16
N TYR A 31 4.96 4.29 -4.10
CA TYR A 31 4.28 5.53 -4.48
C TYR A 31 3.44 6.06 -3.35
N VAL A 32 3.46 7.38 -3.19
CA VAL A 32 2.51 8.12 -2.36
C VAL A 32 1.79 9.11 -3.27
N TRP A 33 0.46 9.11 -3.22
CA TRP A 33 -0.35 9.99 -4.06
C TRP A 33 -1.61 10.43 -3.33
N ASN A 34 -2.16 11.57 -3.76
CA ASN A 34 -3.49 11.99 -3.34
C ASN A 34 -4.53 11.03 -3.97
N ARG A 35 -5.34 10.37 -3.15
CA ARG A 35 -6.31 9.38 -3.64
C ARG A 35 -7.48 10.08 -4.33
N PRO A 36 -7.95 9.57 -5.49
CA PRO A 36 -9.26 9.94 -6.00
C PRO A 36 -10.34 9.48 -5.01
N ALA A 37 -11.58 9.93 -5.22
CA ALA A 37 -12.71 9.44 -4.43
C ALA A 37 -12.78 7.90 -4.49
N ILE A 38 -12.96 7.26 -3.34
CA ILE A 38 -12.91 5.80 -3.20
C ILE A 38 -13.91 5.32 -2.16
N VAL A 39 -14.40 4.10 -2.37
CA VAL A 39 -15.19 3.35 -1.39
C VAL A 39 -14.25 2.47 -0.58
N THR A 40 -14.24 2.66 0.74
CA THR A 40 -13.51 1.81 1.69
C THR A 40 -14.51 0.96 2.48
N PRO A 41 -14.06 -0.04 3.26
CA PRO A 41 -14.94 -0.77 4.18
C PRO A 41 -15.71 0.14 5.14
N TYR A 42 -15.16 1.30 5.50
CA TYR A 42 -15.75 2.25 6.44
C TYR A 42 -16.56 3.37 5.75
N GLY A 43 -16.74 3.29 4.43
CA GLY A 43 -17.55 4.21 3.65
C GLY A 43 -16.76 4.99 2.61
N ASN A 44 -17.43 5.98 2.02
CA ASN A 44 -16.91 6.77 0.93
C ASN A 44 -15.96 7.86 1.43
N VAL A 45 -14.78 7.91 0.84
CA VAL A 45 -13.82 9.00 1.04
C VAL A 45 -13.82 9.87 -0.20
N ALA A 46 -14.12 11.16 -0.03
CA ALA A 46 -14.08 12.11 -1.11
C ALA A 46 -12.64 12.39 -1.57
N SER A 47 -12.47 12.80 -2.83
CA SER A 47 -11.17 13.19 -3.37
C SER A 47 -10.50 14.27 -2.52
N GLY A 48 -9.18 14.18 -2.34
CA GLY A 48 -8.42 15.15 -1.54
C GLY A 48 -8.56 15.01 -0.02
N ARG A 49 -9.24 13.95 0.45
CA ARG A 49 -9.37 13.66 1.90
C ARG A 49 -8.54 12.47 2.37
N SER A 50 -7.86 11.78 1.47
CA SER A 50 -6.94 10.70 1.82
C SER A 50 -5.78 10.63 0.87
N PHE A 51 -4.71 9.98 1.30
CA PHE A 51 -3.61 9.60 0.44
C PHE A 51 -3.47 8.08 0.38
N GLY A 52 -2.84 7.63 -0.70
CA GLY A 52 -2.54 6.23 -0.96
C GLY A 52 -1.05 6.01 -0.77
N ILE A 53 -0.70 4.85 -0.23
CA ILE A 53 0.67 4.32 -0.30
C ILE A 53 0.61 3.00 -1.04
N ALA A 54 1.38 2.84 -2.11
CA ALA A 54 1.43 1.62 -2.89
C ALA A 54 2.84 1.05 -2.87
N TYR A 55 2.93 -0.24 -2.58
CA TYR A 55 4.14 -1.04 -2.67
C TYR A 55 3.98 -2.04 -3.80
N PHE A 56 4.95 -2.07 -4.70
CA PHE A 56 4.91 -2.93 -5.88
C PHE A 56 5.82 -4.15 -5.73
N LYS A 57 5.44 -5.25 -6.41
CA LYS A 57 6.21 -6.51 -6.47
C LYS A 57 6.62 -7.00 -5.08
N VAL A 58 5.68 -6.98 -4.15
CA VAL A 58 5.90 -7.41 -2.77
C VAL A 58 6.14 -8.92 -2.74
N PRO A 59 7.27 -9.39 -2.19
CA PRO A 59 7.51 -10.81 -2.02
C PRO A 59 6.43 -11.48 -1.17
N THR A 60 6.08 -12.73 -1.49
CA THR A 60 5.02 -13.46 -0.80
C THR A 60 5.28 -13.61 0.70
N ASP A 61 6.54 -13.78 1.10
CA ASP A 61 6.99 -13.87 2.50
C ASP A 61 6.94 -12.53 3.25
N VAL A 62 6.92 -11.40 2.53
CA VAL A 62 6.76 -10.05 3.10
C VAL A 62 5.29 -9.65 3.18
N CYS A 63 4.47 -10.08 2.22
CA CYS A 63 3.10 -9.60 2.05
C CYS A 63 2.21 -9.78 3.29
N VAL A 64 2.10 -11.01 3.80
CA VAL A 64 1.23 -11.30 4.95
C VAL A 64 1.73 -10.61 6.24
N PRO A 65 3.01 -10.70 6.62
CA PRO A 65 3.51 -10.01 7.82
C PRO A 65 3.33 -8.50 7.75
N MET A 66 3.62 -7.88 6.60
CA MET A 66 3.53 -6.43 6.42
C MET A 66 2.08 -5.93 6.60
N VAL A 67 1.11 -6.59 5.96
CA VAL A 67 -0.30 -6.19 6.09
C VAL A 67 -0.82 -6.43 7.49
N THR A 68 -0.46 -7.56 8.10
CA THR A 68 -0.87 -7.88 9.47
C THR A 68 -0.37 -6.85 10.48
N ALA A 69 0.88 -6.39 10.33
CA ALA A 69 1.46 -5.37 11.21
C ALA A 69 0.82 -3.98 11.05
N LEU A 70 0.22 -3.69 9.91
CA LEU A 70 -0.29 -2.36 9.55
C LEU A 70 -1.83 -2.28 9.51
N SER A 71 -2.54 -3.38 9.77
CA SER A 71 -3.99 -3.48 9.54
C SER A 71 -4.83 -2.49 10.33
N GLU A 72 -4.34 -2.03 11.49
CA GLU A 72 -5.05 -1.08 12.35
C GLU A 72 -4.70 0.39 12.06
N SER A 73 -3.69 0.64 11.22
CA SER A 73 -3.19 2.00 10.95
C SER A 73 -3.81 2.65 9.71
N PHE A 74 -4.58 1.91 8.93
CA PHE A 74 -5.13 2.35 7.65
C PHE A 74 -6.63 2.10 7.56
N LEU A 75 -7.32 2.98 6.83
CA LEU A 75 -8.77 2.89 6.61
C LEU A 75 -9.12 1.77 5.62
N SER A 76 -8.23 1.46 4.69
CA SER A 76 -8.43 0.43 3.66
C SER A 76 -7.08 -0.14 3.25
N ILE A 77 -7.05 -1.45 3.01
CA ILE A 77 -5.88 -2.15 2.51
C ILE A 77 -6.31 -3.07 1.38
N ALA A 78 -5.84 -2.78 0.17
CA ALA A 78 -6.08 -3.61 -1.01
C ALA A 78 -4.82 -4.39 -1.37
N VAL A 79 -4.95 -5.70 -1.59
CA VAL A 79 -3.83 -6.61 -1.88
C VAL A 79 -4.16 -7.44 -3.12
N GLY A 80 -3.17 -7.65 -3.99
CA GLY A 80 -3.29 -8.54 -5.15
C GLY A 80 -2.48 -8.05 -6.34
N ALA A 81 -2.67 -8.68 -7.49
CA ALA A 81 -2.00 -8.26 -8.72
C ALA A 81 -2.47 -6.87 -9.20
N ALA A 82 -1.67 -6.24 -10.06
CA ALA A 82 -2.04 -4.98 -10.70
C ALA A 82 -3.41 -5.07 -11.39
N GLY A 83 -4.35 -4.19 -11.02
CA GLY A 83 -5.71 -4.16 -11.57
C GLY A 83 -6.68 -5.19 -10.98
N ALA A 84 -6.23 -6.08 -10.10
CA ALA A 84 -7.04 -7.12 -9.48
C ALA A 84 -6.86 -7.19 -7.95
N GLN A 85 -6.58 -6.04 -7.32
CA GLN A 85 -6.45 -5.98 -5.86
C GLN A 85 -7.81 -6.15 -5.19
N THR A 86 -7.80 -6.90 -4.09
CA THR A 86 -8.98 -7.13 -3.25
C THR A 86 -8.78 -6.44 -1.91
N GLU A 87 -9.82 -5.78 -1.42
CA GLU A 87 -9.84 -5.20 -0.07
C GLU A 87 -9.79 -6.31 0.99
N VAL A 88 -8.83 -6.24 1.91
CA VAL A 88 -8.61 -7.26 2.94
C VAL A 88 -9.13 -6.87 4.32
N LEU A 89 -9.49 -5.60 4.53
CA LEU A 89 -10.20 -5.17 5.73
C LEU A 89 -11.71 -5.34 5.57
N VAL A 90 -12.39 -5.63 6.67
CA VAL A 90 -13.84 -5.74 6.73
C VAL A 90 -14.34 -4.87 7.88
N ALA A 91 -15.36 -4.06 7.59
CA ALA A 91 -15.97 -3.16 8.56
C ALA A 91 -16.40 -3.93 9.81
N ASN A 92 -16.02 -3.44 10.98
CA ASN A 92 -16.34 -4.02 12.30
C ASN A 92 -15.80 -5.45 12.53
N GLN A 93 -14.99 -5.99 11.62
CA GLN A 93 -14.34 -7.31 11.75
C GLN A 93 -12.82 -7.23 11.68
N GLY A 94 -12.27 -6.14 11.15
CA GLY A 94 -10.83 -5.95 11.01
C GLY A 94 -10.25 -6.74 9.83
N LEU A 95 -9.05 -7.26 9.98
CA LEU A 95 -8.33 -7.96 8.92
C LEU A 95 -8.92 -9.35 8.64
N ASN A 96 -9.30 -9.59 7.39
CA ASN A 96 -9.70 -10.92 6.91
C ASN A 96 -8.46 -11.73 6.49
N VAL A 97 -7.91 -12.51 7.42
CA VAL A 97 -6.69 -13.30 7.21
C VAL A 97 -6.81 -14.28 6.03
N PRO A 98 -7.88 -15.08 5.87
CA PRO A 98 -8.03 -15.96 4.71
C PRO A 98 -7.97 -15.21 3.36
N ARG A 99 -8.64 -14.06 3.28
CA ARG A 99 -8.63 -13.22 2.07
C ARG A 99 -7.25 -12.62 1.81
N LEU A 100 -6.56 -12.16 2.86
CA LEU A 100 -5.18 -11.67 2.76
C LEU A 100 -4.25 -12.76 2.24
N THR A 101 -4.27 -13.95 2.86
CA THR A 101 -3.39 -15.06 2.46
C THR A 101 -3.62 -15.44 1.01
N ALA A 102 -4.87 -15.50 0.54
CA ALA A 102 -5.19 -15.76 -0.86
C ALA A 102 -4.67 -14.65 -1.80
N ALA A 103 -4.86 -13.38 -1.43
CA ALA A 103 -4.40 -12.25 -2.23
C ALA A 103 -2.87 -12.18 -2.35
N CYS A 104 -2.14 -12.57 -1.30
CA CYS A 104 -0.68 -12.63 -1.29
C CYS A 104 -0.08 -13.78 -2.12
N GLN A 105 -0.89 -14.73 -2.61
CA GLN A 105 -0.42 -15.79 -3.53
C GLN A 105 -0.38 -15.33 -5.00
N ALA A 106 -0.84 -14.12 -5.31
CA ALA A 106 -0.76 -13.61 -6.67
C ALA A 106 0.70 -13.42 -7.13
N GLN A 107 0.95 -13.57 -8.43
CA GLN A 107 2.23 -13.14 -9.01
C GLN A 107 2.29 -11.61 -9.03
N ASP A 108 3.46 -11.04 -8.74
CA ASP A 108 3.68 -9.59 -8.69
C ASP A 108 2.67 -8.87 -7.77
N VAL A 109 2.60 -9.30 -6.51
CA VAL A 109 1.68 -8.73 -5.51
C VAL A 109 1.95 -7.24 -5.32
N ASN A 110 0.90 -6.44 -5.38
CA ASN A 110 0.92 -5.05 -4.99
C ASN A 110 0.05 -4.87 -3.75
N ILE A 111 0.52 -4.01 -2.84
CA ILE A 111 -0.25 -3.63 -1.65
C ILE A 111 -0.56 -2.14 -1.77
N THR A 112 -1.80 -1.77 -1.48
CA THR A 112 -2.23 -0.38 -1.44
C THR A 112 -2.91 -0.07 -0.12
N PHE A 113 -2.32 0.85 0.63
CA PHE A 113 -2.85 1.38 1.88
C PHE A 113 -3.56 2.71 1.63
N THR A 114 -4.69 2.93 2.30
CA THR A 114 -5.44 4.19 2.28
C THR A 114 -5.43 4.83 3.64
N SER A 115 -4.96 6.07 3.73
CA SER A 115 -5.04 6.84 4.97
C SER A 115 -6.49 7.24 5.27
N ASN A 116 -6.74 7.59 6.53
CA ASN A 116 -7.84 8.47 6.89
C ASN A 116 -7.47 9.94 6.63
#